data_AF-A0AAV7BST0-F1
#
_entry.id   AF-A0AAV7BST0-F1
#
_cell.length_a   1.000
_cell.length_b   1.000
_cell.length_c   1.000
_cell.angle_alpha   90.00
_cell.angle_beta   90.00
_cell.angle_gamma   90.00
#
_symmetry.space_group_name_H-M   'P 1'
#
loop_
_entity.id
_entity.type
_entity.pdbx_description
1 polymer ?
#
loop_
_entity_poly.entity_id
_entity_poly.type
_entity_poly.pdbx_seq_one_letter_code
_entity_poly.pdbx_strand_id
1 'polypeptide(L)'
;MSKCAWTDVRKLKFNLDDLVYEARQLHVPKTLDIEGKDTPTTESHKIGPGPEFRHVLFKLGSHSLLVSNYMKKHQFTGCIPERPQQRIKRTEILHLPPAGPTYQDIIQETQNLRNSVQMKYEMLEAKTQKDLAEIQHQNAKVKCKIEKMKQELSSGVKLNNTRLLERLQKMPFSSKLFRKKDLTIQDVFDADDECAPTAEQTLVML
;
A
#
# COMPACT_ATOMS: atom_id res chain seq x y z
N MET A 1 28.01 4.24 35.09
CA MET A 1 28.02 4.39 33.62
C MET A 1 27.87 3.02 32.98
N SER A 2 26.64 2.59 32.69
CA SER A 2 26.37 1.28 32.08
C SER A 2 26.09 1.47 30.61
N LYS A 3 26.90 0.85 29.74
CA LYS A 3 26.71 0.83 28.29
C LYS A 3 25.78 -0.33 27.95
N CYS A 4 24.57 -0.03 27.49
CA CYS A 4 23.66 -1.03 26.93
C CYS A 4 24.15 -1.42 25.54
N ALA A 5 24.55 -2.68 25.37
CA ALA A 5 24.88 -3.27 24.08
C ALA A 5 23.66 -4.03 23.55
N TRP A 6 22.86 -3.39 22.71
CA TRP A 6 21.80 -4.04 21.94
C TRP A 6 21.84 -3.51 20.50
N THR A 7 22.81 -3.99 19.72
CA THR A 7 22.76 -3.92 18.26
C THR A 7 23.33 -5.20 17.69
N ASP A 8 22.60 -6.30 17.85
CA ASP A 8 22.67 -7.39 16.89
C ASP A 8 21.32 -7.47 16.18
N VAL A 9 21.13 -6.50 15.26
CA VAL A 9 20.03 -6.55 14.30
C VAL A 9 20.45 -7.60 13.28
N ARG A 10 20.20 -8.87 13.59
CA ARG A 10 20.28 -9.94 12.60
C ARG A 10 19.31 -9.57 11.48
N LYS A 11 19.85 -9.07 10.37
CA LYS A 11 19.10 -8.89 9.12
C LYS A 11 18.72 -10.27 8.61
N LEU A 12 17.59 -10.78 9.10
CA LEU A 12 16.94 -11.92 8.50
C LEU A 12 16.49 -11.48 7.10
N LYS A 13 17.19 -11.94 6.06
CA LYS A 13 16.73 -11.82 4.68
C LYS A 13 15.61 -12.83 4.50
N PHE A 14 14.41 -12.45 4.91
CA PHE A 14 13.23 -13.25 4.69
C PHE A 14 12.78 -13.07 3.24
N ASN A 15 12.97 -14.10 2.43
CA ASN A 15 12.46 -14.16 1.08
C ASN A 15 11.17 -15.00 1.07
N LEU A 16 10.05 -14.32 0.84
CA LEU A 16 8.73 -14.96 0.86
C LEU A 16 8.60 -16.00 -0.26
N ASP A 17 9.27 -15.77 -1.40
CA ASP A 17 9.20 -16.66 -2.56
C ASP A 17 9.92 -17.99 -2.30
N ASP A 18 11.05 -17.96 -1.59
CA ASP A 18 11.78 -19.16 -1.18
C ASP A 18 10.93 -20.00 -0.20
N LEU A 19 10.24 -19.34 0.74
CA LEU A 19 9.35 -20.01 1.68
C LEU A 19 8.13 -20.65 0.98
N VAL A 20 7.52 -19.95 0.03
CA VAL A 20 6.40 -20.48 -0.76
C VAL A 20 6.87 -21.65 -1.62
N TYR A 21 8.08 -21.59 -2.17
CA TYR A 21 8.68 -22.69 -2.91
C TYR A 21 8.88 -23.91 -2.02
N GLU A 22 9.52 -23.76 -0.85
CA GLU A 22 9.71 -24.87 0.10
C GLU A 22 8.38 -25.48 0.57
N ALA A 23 7.37 -24.66 0.85
CA ALA A 23 6.05 -25.13 1.25
C ALA A 23 5.37 -25.98 0.18
N ARG A 24 5.57 -25.66 -1.11
CA ARG A 24 5.09 -26.45 -2.25
C ARG A 24 5.85 -27.77 -2.38
N GLN A 25 7.15 -27.79 -2.10
CA GLN A 25 7.95 -29.02 -2.14
C GLN A 25 7.59 -29.99 -1.02
N LEU A 26 7.14 -29.50 0.14
CA LEU A 26 6.69 -30.34 1.26
C LEU A 26 5.29 -30.94 1.06
N HIS A 27 4.47 -30.38 0.15
CA HIS A 27 3.14 -30.88 -0.19
C HIS A 27 3.14 -31.56 -1.56
N VAL A 28 3.84 -32.68 -1.67
CA VAL A 28 3.45 -33.72 -2.64
C VAL A 28 2.40 -34.57 -1.94
N PRO A 29 1.09 -34.45 -2.25
CA PRO A 29 0.12 -35.36 -1.71
C PRO A 29 0.49 -36.76 -2.21
N LYS A 30 0.83 -37.64 -1.26
CA LYS A 30 0.96 -39.07 -1.49
C LYS A 30 -0.46 -39.63 -1.64
N THR A 31 -1.14 -39.28 -2.72
CA THR A 31 -2.39 -39.92 -3.12
C THR A 31 -2.05 -41.27 -3.68
N LEU A 32 -2.38 -42.31 -2.91
CA LEU A 32 -2.68 -43.62 -3.44
C LEU A 32 -3.65 -43.47 -4.61
N ASP A 33 -3.30 -44.12 -5.72
CA ASP A 33 -4.02 -44.08 -6.98
C ASP A 33 -5.49 -44.44 -6.80
N ILE A 34 -6.37 -43.47 -7.06
CA ILE A 34 -7.75 -43.74 -7.49
C ILE A 34 -7.87 -43.08 -8.85
N GLU A 35 -7.74 -43.91 -9.88
CA GLU A 35 -8.00 -43.56 -11.27
C GLU A 35 -9.41 -42.98 -11.44
N GLY A 36 -9.50 -41.96 -12.30
CA GLY A 36 -10.63 -41.77 -13.20
C GLY A 36 -11.98 -41.46 -12.54
N LYS A 37 -12.14 -40.24 -12.04
CA LYS A 37 -13.47 -39.62 -11.97
C LYS A 37 -13.32 -38.12 -11.94
N ASP A 38 -14.04 -37.44 -12.84
CA ASP A 38 -14.20 -35.99 -12.87
C ASP A 38 -14.26 -35.46 -11.44
N THR A 39 -13.22 -34.75 -11.02
CA THR A 39 -13.23 -34.16 -9.70
C THR A 39 -14.39 -33.17 -9.70
N PRO A 40 -15.41 -33.34 -8.84
CA PRO A 40 -16.38 -32.27 -8.66
C PRO A 40 -15.55 -31.07 -8.27
N THR A 41 -15.66 -29.97 -9.03
CA THR A 41 -15.05 -28.70 -8.70
C THR A 41 -15.45 -28.44 -7.26
N THR A 42 -14.50 -28.57 -6.32
CA THR A 42 -14.81 -28.49 -4.90
C THR A 42 -15.30 -27.08 -4.66
N GLU A 43 -16.62 -26.91 -4.65
CA GLU A 43 -17.24 -25.60 -4.49
C GLU A 43 -16.74 -25.02 -3.17
N SER A 44 -16.09 -23.86 -3.26
CA SER A 44 -15.62 -23.19 -2.07
C SER A 44 -16.82 -22.71 -1.24
N HIS A 45 -16.64 -22.54 0.07
CA HIS A 45 -17.73 -22.12 0.93
C HIS A 45 -18.01 -20.63 0.78
N LYS A 46 -19.27 -20.23 0.97
CA LYS A 46 -19.64 -18.82 1.01
C LYS A 46 -19.03 -18.15 2.23
N ILE A 47 -18.59 -16.90 2.05
CA ILE A 47 -18.15 -16.04 3.13
C ILE A 47 -19.35 -15.43 3.83
N GLY A 48 -19.32 -15.45 5.16
CA GLY A 48 -20.31 -14.78 5.99
C GLY A 48 -20.68 -15.56 7.24
N PRO A 49 -21.63 -15.03 8.03
CA PRO A 49 -22.19 -15.77 9.14
C PRO A 49 -22.84 -17.07 8.63
N GLY A 50 -22.67 -18.14 9.40
CA GLY A 50 -23.32 -19.42 9.12
C GLY A 50 -24.84 -19.33 9.25
N PRO A 51 -25.56 -20.43 8.95
CA PRO A 51 -27.01 -20.48 9.11
C PRO A 51 -27.42 -20.13 10.53
N GLU A 52 -28.54 -19.43 10.68
CA GLU A 52 -29.09 -19.15 12.00
C GLU A 52 -29.87 -20.37 12.50
N PHE A 53 -29.55 -20.81 13.72
CA PHE A 53 -30.15 -22.00 14.32
C PHE A 53 -31.07 -21.63 15.48
N ARG A 54 -32.23 -22.27 15.56
CA ARG A 54 -33.13 -22.18 16.71
C ARG A 54 -33.37 -23.55 17.31
N HIS A 55 -33.35 -23.62 18.64
CA HIS A 55 -33.75 -24.83 19.35
C HIS A 55 -35.27 -24.89 19.45
N VAL A 56 -35.85 -25.96 18.90
CA VAL A 56 -37.29 -26.25 18.96
C VAL A 56 -37.50 -27.49 19.83
N LEU A 57 -38.52 -27.42 20.69
CA LEU A 57 -38.92 -28.55 21.54
C LEU A 57 -39.92 -29.42 20.80
N PHE A 58 -39.47 -30.57 20.34
CA PHE A 58 -40.33 -31.58 19.74
C PHE A 58 -40.89 -32.51 20.82
N LYS A 59 -42.23 -32.67 20.87
CA LYS A 59 -42.89 -33.56 21.83
C LYS A 59 -42.88 -35.00 21.30
N LEU A 60 -41.96 -35.83 21.80
CA LEU A 60 -42.04 -37.26 21.56
C LEU A 60 -43.21 -37.85 22.38
N GLY A 61 -43.98 -38.73 21.75
CA GLY A 61 -45.10 -39.41 22.41
C GLY A 61 -46.44 -38.67 22.33
N SER A 62 -46.49 -37.56 21.58
CA SER A 62 -47.78 -37.08 21.05
C SER A 62 -48.21 -37.97 19.88
N HIS A 63 -49.51 -38.22 19.74
CA HIS A 63 -50.04 -38.80 18.50
C HIS A 63 -49.62 -37.91 17.33
N SER A 64 -49.31 -38.50 16.16
CA SER A 64 -49.08 -37.70 14.95
C SER A 64 -50.24 -36.73 14.74
N LEU A 65 -50.01 -35.58 14.11
CA LEU A 65 -51.04 -34.56 13.92
C LEU A 65 -52.32 -35.14 13.29
N LEU A 66 -52.15 -36.08 12.35
CA LEU A 66 -53.23 -36.82 11.71
C LEU A 66 -54.03 -37.69 12.70
N VAL A 67 -53.35 -38.49 13.53
CA VAL A 67 -53.99 -39.35 14.53
C VAL A 67 -54.68 -38.51 15.61
N SER A 68 -54.04 -37.42 16.07
CA SER A 68 -54.65 -36.47 17.01
C SER A 68 -55.93 -35.86 16.45
N ASN A 69 -55.92 -35.44 15.18
CA ASN A 69 -57.07 -34.85 14.51
C ASN A 69 -58.22 -35.87 14.33
N TYR A 70 -57.87 -37.09 13.94
CA TYR A 70 -58.83 -38.19 13.85
C TYR A 70 -59.49 -38.46 15.21
N MET A 71 -58.69 -38.58 16.28
CA MET A 71 -59.23 -38.84 17.62
C MET A 71 -60.14 -37.71 18.11
N LYS A 72 -59.78 -36.45 17.84
CA LYS A 72 -60.59 -35.26 18.14
C LYS A 72 -61.92 -35.30 17.38
N LYS A 73 -61.90 -35.62 16.09
CA LYS A 73 -63.10 -35.70 15.24
C LYS A 73 -64.08 -36.77 15.72
N HIS A 74 -63.55 -37.88 16.24
CA HIS A 74 -64.33 -39.02 16.72
C HIS A 74 -64.55 -39.03 18.24
N GLN A 75 -64.21 -37.94 18.94
CA GLN A 75 -64.47 -37.72 20.38
C GLN A 75 -63.92 -38.83 21.31
N PHE A 76 -62.76 -39.41 20.98
CA PHE A 76 -62.10 -40.34 21.89
C PHE A 76 -61.50 -39.57 23.09
N THR A 77 -62.24 -39.47 24.19
CA THR A 77 -61.88 -38.68 25.39
C THR A 77 -61.10 -39.44 26.47
N GLY A 78 -60.80 -40.73 26.29
CA GLY A 78 -60.29 -41.60 27.38
C GLY A 78 -58.91 -42.25 27.18
N CYS A 79 -58.25 -42.09 26.04
CA CYS A 79 -57.04 -42.87 25.70
C CYS A 79 -55.75 -42.03 25.62
N ILE A 80 -55.68 -40.88 26.29
CA ILE A 80 -54.44 -40.10 26.34
C ILE A 80 -53.55 -40.70 27.42
N PRO A 81 -52.39 -41.31 27.09
CA PRO A 81 -51.52 -41.87 28.12
C PRO A 81 -51.00 -40.76 29.02
N GLU A 82 -51.20 -40.88 30.33
CA GLU A 82 -50.66 -40.00 31.40
C GLU A 82 -49.13 -40.03 31.51
N ARG A 83 -48.43 -40.55 30.50
CA ARG A 83 -46.96 -40.59 30.53
C ARG A 83 -46.42 -39.17 30.38
N PRO A 84 -45.40 -38.78 31.17
CA PRO A 84 -44.77 -37.48 31.03
C PRO A 84 -44.24 -37.33 29.60
N GLN A 85 -44.79 -36.36 28.86
CA GLN A 85 -44.42 -36.11 27.47
C GLN A 85 -42.93 -35.80 27.40
N GLN A 86 -42.14 -36.75 26.90
CA GLN A 86 -40.71 -36.55 26.71
C GLN A 86 -40.49 -35.52 25.61
N ARG A 87 -39.91 -34.38 25.96
CA ARG A 87 -39.56 -33.33 24.98
C ARG A 87 -38.13 -33.53 24.53
N ILE A 88 -37.92 -33.71 23.23
CA ILE A 88 -36.58 -33.69 22.63
C ILE A 88 -36.31 -32.28 22.12
N LYS A 89 -35.13 -31.75 22.49
CA LYS A 89 -34.58 -30.56 21.85
C LYS A 89 -34.04 -30.95 20.48
N ARG A 90 -34.55 -30.33 19.42
CA ARG A 90 -33.98 -30.39 18.08
C ARG A 90 -33.50 -29.00 17.69
N THR A 91 -32.49 -28.94 16.85
CA THR A 91 -31.97 -27.68 16.31
C THR A 91 -32.45 -27.57 14.87
N GLU A 92 -33.20 -26.52 14.56
CA GLU A 92 -33.73 -26.25 13.23
C GLU A 92 -33.05 -25.01 12.65
N ILE A 93 -32.88 -25.00 11.33
CA ILE A 93 -32.34 -23.84 10.60
C ILE A 93 -33.50 -22.84 10.45
N LEU A 94 -33.35 -21.65 11.06
CA LEU A 94 -34.34 -20.58 11.00
C LEU A 94 -34.21 -19.80 9.69
N HIS A 95 -32.98 -19.42 9.36
CA HIS A 95 -32.65 -18.65 8.17
C HIS A 95 -31.42 -19.24 7.48
N LEU A 96 -31.56 -19.48 6.18
CA LEU A 96 -30.43 -19.79 5.31
C LEU A 96 -29.60 -18.51 5.11
N PRO A 97 -28.26 -18.62 5.09
CA PRO A 97 -27.43 -17.47 4.81
C PRO A 97 -27.72 -16.95 3.40
N PRO A 98 -27.75 -15.63 3.20
CA PRO A 98 -27.95 -15.05 1.87
C PRO A 98 -26.86 -15.53 0.91
N ALA A 99 -27.16 -15.53 -0.39
CA ALA A 99 -26.13 -15.77 -1.39
C ALA A 99 -25.09 -14.64 -1.31
N GLY A 100 -23.85 -15.00 -0.99
CA GLY A 100 -22.72 -14.09 -0.87
C GLY A 100 -21.51 -14.63 -1.62
N PRO A 101 -20.44 -13.82 -1.71
CA PRO A 101 -19.21 -14.21 -2.37
C PRO A 101 -18.58 -15.42 -1.68
N THR A 102 -17.87 -16.21 -2.47
CA THR A 102 -17.19 -17.41 -2.02
C THR A 102 -15.78 -17.07 -1.55
N TYR A 103 -15.17 -17.86 -0.67
CA TYR A 103 -13.75 -17.67 -0.32
C TYR A 103 -12.86 -17.65 -1.57
N GLN A 104 -13.19 -18.45 -2.57
CA GLN A 104 -12.47 -18.45 -3.85
C GLN A 104 -12.54 -17.10 -4.57
N ASP A 105 -13.72 -16.48 -4.60
CA ASP A 105 -13.92 -15.18 -5.24
C ASP A 105 -13.05 -14.11 -4.55
N ILE A 106 -13.05 -14.09 -3.21
CA ILE A 106 -12.25 -13.12 -2.45
C ILE A 106 -10.75 -13.36 -2.62
N ILE A 107 -10.30 -14.62 -2.67
CA ILE A 107 -8.90 -14.95 -2.94
C ILE A 107 -8.50 -14.43 -4.33
N GLN A 108 -9.35 -14.66 -5.34
CA GLN A 108 -9.10 -14.21 -6.70
C GLN A 108 -9.08 -12.67 -6.79
N GLU A 109 -10.04 -11.99 -6.17
CA GLU A 109 -10.08 -10.53 -6.09
C GLU A 109 -8.81 -9.96 -5.43
N THR A 110 -8.37 -10.58 -4.33
CA THR A 110 -7.16 -10.17 -3.62
C THR A 110 -5.91 -10.35 -4.49
N GLN A 111 -5.82 -11.47 -5.22
CA GLN A 111 -4.72 -11.71 -6.17
C GLN A 111 -4.72 -10.69 -7.31
N ASN A 112 -5.89 -10.41 -7.87
CA ASN A 112 -6.04 -9.41 -8.93
C ASN A 112 -5.63 -8.01 -8.45
N LEU A 113 -6.04 -7.63 -7.23
CA LEU A 113 -5.65 -6.37 -6.61
C LEU A 113 -4.13 -6.29 -6.42
N ARG A 114 -3.51 -7.36 -5.89
CA ARG A 114 -2.04 -7.44 -5.74
C ARG A 114 -1.34 -7.20 -7.07
N ASN A 115 -1.76 -7.90 -8.12
CA ASN A 115 -1.17 -7.77 -9.45
C ASN A 115 -1.32 -6.36 -10.01
N SER A 116 -2.51 -5.76 -9.86
CA SER A 116 -2.76 -4.37 -10.29
C SER A 116 -1.86 -3.36 -9.57
N VAL A 117 -1.70 -3.52 -8.25
CA VAL A 117 -0.84 -2.66 -7.44
C VAL A 117 0.61 -2.84 -7.84
N GLN A 118 1.07 -4.08 -8.00
CA GLN A 118 2.44 -4.38 -8.42
C GLN A 118 2.78 -3.73 -9.77
N MET A 119 1.91 -3.87 -10.77
CA MET A 119 2.09 -3.25 -12.09
C MET A 119 2.20 -1.72 -12.00
N LYS A 120 1.41 -1.08 -11.12
CA LYS A 120 1.49 0.37 -10.90
C LYS A 120 2.80 0.78 -10.24
N TYR A 121 3.31 -0.01 -9.29
CA TYR A 121 4.61 0.22 -8.67
C TYR A 121 5.75 0.10 -9.67
N GLU A 122 5.77 -0.96 -10.48
CA GLU A 122 6.79 -1.17 -11.51
C GLU A 122 6.79 -0.03 -12.55
N MET A 123 5.62 0.42 -12.98
CA MET A 123 5.48 1.57 -13.87
C MET A 123 6.03 2.85 -13.24
N LEU A 124 5.71 3.11 -11.96
CA LEU A 124 6.19 4.28 -11.23
C LEU A 124 7.71 4.24 -11.04
N GLU A 125 8.27 3.07 -10.75
CA GLU A 125 9.71 2.85 -10.63
C GLU A 125 10.42 3.15 -11.95
N ALA A 126 9.92 2.59 -13.06
CA ALA A 126 10.48 2.84 -14.39
C ALA A 126 10.41 4.33 -14.79
N LYS A 127 9.31 5.01 -14.45
CA LYS A 127 9.18 6.46 -14.67
C LYS A 127 10.19 7.24 -13.83
N THR A 128 10.28 6.93 -12.53
CA THR A 128 11.21 7.58 -11.59
C THR A 128 12.66 7.40 -12.05
N GLN A 129 13.02 6.22 -12.54
CA GLN A 129 14.36 5.94 -13.05
C GLN A 129 14.70 6.77 -14.30
N LYS A 130 13.74 6.96 -15.21
CA LYS A 130 13.89 7.86 -16.37
C LYS A 130 14.09 9.30 -15.94
N ASP A 131 13.25 9.79 -15.02
CA ASP A 131 13.31 11.16 -14.52
C ASP A 131 14.66 11.42 -13.83
N LEU A 132 15.16 10.47 -13.04
CA LEU A 132 16.49 10.54 -12.43
C LEU A 132 17.61 10.62 -13.47
N ALA A 133 17.55 9.81 -14.52
CA ALA A 133 18.54 9.83 -15.59
C ALA A 133 18.53 11.17 -16.34
N GLU A 134 17.35 11.75 -16.57
CA GLU A 134 17.20 13.07 -17.18
C GLU A 134 17.81 14.17 -16.30
N ILE A 135 17.47 14.19 -15.01
CA ILE A 135 18.03 15.16 -14.05
C ILE A 135 19.57 15.05 -14.01
N GLN A 136 20.11 13.83 -13.99
CA GLN A 136 21.56 13.62 -14.03
C GLN A 136 22.19 14.18 -15.32
N HIS A 137 21.54 13.96 -16.46
CA HIS A 137 22.00 14.49 -17.75
C HIS A 137 21.99 16.03 -17.76
N GLN A 138 20.92 16.65 -17.28
CA GLN A 138 20.81 18.11 -17.17
C GLN A 138 21.88 18.68 -16.23
N ASN A 139 22.10 18.05 -15.07
CA ASN A 139 23.14 18.43 -14.11
C ASN A 139 24.54 18.36 -14.73
N ALA A 140 24.83 17.31 -15.51
CA ALA A 140 26.10 17.19 -16.22
C ALA A 140 26.30 18.33 -17.25
N LYS A 141 25.24 18.68 -17.98
CA LYS A 141 25.26 19.79 -18.95
C LYS A 141 25.50 21.15 -18.28
N VAL A 142 24.83 21.41 -17.16
CA VAL A 142 25.04 22.63 -16.36
C VAL A 142 26.46 22.68 -15.82
N LYS A 143 26.96 21.57 -15.24
CA LYS A 143 28.33 21.48 -14.74
C LYS A 143 29.37 21.75 -15.84
N CYS A 144 29.18 21.18 -17.03
CA CYS A 144 30.04 21.44 -18.18
C CYS A 144 30.04 22.94 -18.57
N LYS A 145 28.86 23.57 -18.60
CA LYS A 145 28.74 25.00 -18.90
C LYS A 145 29.44 25.86 -17.85
N ILE A 146 29.31 25.53 -16.57
CA ILE A 146 30.01 26.22 -15.47
C ILE A 146 31.52 26.10 -15.62
N GLU A 147 32.04 24.90 -15.88
CA GLU A 147 33.49 24.71 -16.07
C GLU A 147 34.01 25.46 -17.29
N LYS A 148 33.23 25.52 -18.39
CA LYS A 148 33.58 26.33 -19.57
C LYS A 148 33.68 27.82 -19.22
N MET A 149 32.66 28.38 -18.56
CA MET A 149 32.68 29.80 -18.13
C MET A 149 33.85 30.07 -17.17
N LYS A 150 34.15 29.15 -16.25
CA LYS A 150 35.29 29.25 -15.34
C LYS A 150 36.63 29.27 -16.08
N GLN A 151 36.78 28.46 -17.12
CA GLN A 151 37.98 28.47 -17.98
C GLN A 151 38.11 29.77 -18.76
N GLU A 152 37.02 30.29 -19.34
CA GLU A 152 36.98 31.58 -20.04
C GLU A 152 37.40 32.74 -19.11
N LEU A 153 36.85 32.78 -17.90
CA LEU A 153 37.25 33.76 -16.89
C LEU A 153 38.74 33.62 -16.51
N SER A 154 39.21 32.40 -16.28
CA SER A 154 40.61 32.14 -15.89
C SER A 154 41.63 32.52 -16.98
N SER A 155 41.25 32.42 -18.26
CA SER A 155 42.10 32.77 -19.40
C SER A 155 42.02 34.26 -19.74
N GLY A 156 40.84 34.87 -19.66
CA GLY A 156 40.65 36.31 -19.81
C GLY A 156 41.34 37.14 -18.72
N VAL A 157 41.34 36.66 -17.47
CA VAL A 157 42.06 37.30 -16.35
C VAL A 157 43.58 37.28 -16.56
N LYS A 158 44.14 36.24 -17.19
CA LYS A 158 45.59 36.17 -17.47
C LYS A 158 46.05 37.19 -18.51
N LEU A 159 45.24 37.45 -19.54
CA LEU A 159 45.54 38.43 -20.60
C LEU A 159 45.36 39.88 -20.13
N ASN A 160 44.42 40.11 -19.21
CA ASN A 160 44.16 41.45 -18.67
C ASN A 160 45.08 41.81 -17.51
N ASN A 161 45.59 40.85 -16.73
CA ASN A 161 46.51 41.15 -15.62
C ASN A 161 47.82 41.81 -16.08
N THR A 162 48.44 41.33 -17.17
CA THR A 162 49.69 41.95 -17.66
C THR A 162 49.43 43.35 -18.23
N ARG A 163 48.34 43.54 -18.97
CA ARG A 163 47.96 44.84 -19.56
C ARG A 163 47.45 45.84 -18.51
N LEU A 164 46.80 45.36 -17.44
CA LEU A 164 46.39 46.17 -16.28
C LEU A 164 47.60 46.53 -15.42
N LEU A 165 48.53 45.60 -15.17
CA LEU A 165 49.78 45.89 -14.46
C LEU A 165 50.62 46.91 -15.21
N GLU A 166 50.71 46.80 -16.54
CA GLU A 166 51.43 47.76 -17.38
C GLU A 166 50.75 49.15 -17.38
N ARG A 167 49.40 49.19 -17.40
CA ARG A 167 48.64 50.44 -17.26
C ARG A 167 48.76 51.05 -15.87
N LEU A 168 48.76 50.24 -14.81
CA LEU A 168 48.91 50.68 -13.42
C LEU A 168 50.32 51.22 -13.14
N GLN A 169 51.36 50.63 -13.72
CA GLN A 169 52.73 51.19 -13.66
C GLN A 169 52.89 52.50 -14.44
N LYS A 170 52.15 52.67 -15.55
CA LYS A 170 52.19 53.89 -16.37
C LYS A 170 51.30 55.02 -15.83
N MET A 171 50.41 54.75 -14.88
CA MET A 171 49.64 55.81 -14.23
C MET A 171 50.55 56.55 -13.24
N PRO A 172 50.72 57.87 -13.34
CA PRO A 172 51.34 58.62 -12.27
C PRO A 172 50.45 58.42 -11.04
N PHE A 173 51.01 57.82 -9.99
CA PHE A 173 50.34 57.58 -8.72
C PHE A 173 49.97 58.95 -8.12
N SER A 174 48.84 59.50 -8.56
CA SER A 174 48.26 60.70 -8.01
C SER A 174 47.61 60.30 -6.70
N SER A 175 48.36 60.49 -5.62
CA SER A 175 47.99 60.31 -4.21
C SER A 175 46.75 61.09 -3.76
N LYS A 176 46.05 61.77 -4.69
CA LYS A 176 44.86 62.59 -4.43
C LYS A 176 43.54 61.81 -4.49
N LEU A 177 43.51 60.58 -5.03
CA LEU A 177 42.27 59.80 -5.19
C LEU A 177 41.84 59.01 -3.94
N PHE A 178 42.71 58.87 -2.92
CA PHE A 178 42.40 58.11 -1.71
C PHE A 178 41.98 58.97 -0.50
N ARG A 179 41.70 60.27 -0.70
CA ARG A 179 41.00 61.10 0.31
C ARG A 179 39.52 61.24 -0.04
N LYS A 180 38.80 60.12 -0.01
CA LYS A 180 37.37 60.16 0.31
C LYS A 180 37.17 59.27 1.52
N LYS A 181 37.22 59.91 2.69
CA LYS A 181 36.46 59.44 3.84
C LYS A 181 34.99 59.61 3.45
N ASP A 182 34.18 58.67 3.87
CA ASP A 182 32.72 58.71 3.86
C ASP A 182 32.07 58.18 2.57
N LEU A 183 32.10 56.85 2.44
CA LEU A 183 31.03 56.08 1.80
C LEU A 183 30.45 55.16 2.88
N THR A 184 29.28 55.54 3.38
CA THR A 184 28.51 54.80 4.40
C THR A 184 27.83 53.61 3.73
N ILE A 185 27.79 52.47 4.43
CA ILE A 185 27.39 51.14 3.95
C ILE A 185 25.88 51.01 3.56
N GLN A 186 25.09 52.08 3.67
CA GLN A 186 23.63 52.01 3.56
C GLN A 186 23.04 52.02 2.14
N ASP A 187 23.83 52.26 1.09
CA ASP A 187 23.29 52.31 -0.29
C ASP A 187 23.39 50.97 -1.05
N VAL A 188 23.67 49.85 -0.36
CA VAL A 188 23.88 48.52 -0.98
C VAL A 188 22.73 47.52 -0.72
N PHE A 189 21.72 47.87 0.08
CA PHE A 189 20.71 46.90 0.53
C PHE A 189 19.26 47.09 0.05
N ASP A 190 18.94 48.06 -0.81
CA ASP A 190 17.55 48.28 -1.25
C ASP A 190 17.33 47.95 -2.75
N ALA A 191 17.59 46.71 -3.17
CA ALA A 191 17.26 46.25 -4.52
C ALA A 191 16.75 44.80 -4.65
N ASP A 192 16.28 44.19 -3.57
CA ASP A 192 15.59 42.89 -3.62
C ASP A 192 14.28 42.96 -2.82
N ASP A 193 13.24 43.54 -3.42
CA ASP A 193 11.85 43.31 -3.02
C ASP A 193 10.97 43.20 -4.27
N GLU A 194 10.01 42.27 -4.22
CA GLU A 194 8.95 41.95 -5.20
C GLU A 194 9.26 40.94 -6.32
N CYS A 195 9.16 39.65 -5.97
CA CYS A 195 8.37 38.74 -6.81
C CYS A 195 7.70 37.67 -5.93
N ALA A 196 6.50 38.01 -5.44
CA ALA A 196 5.64 37.11 -4.69
C ALA A 196 5.14 35.94 -5.56
N PRO A 197 5.02 34.71 -5.02
CA PRO A 197 4.22 33.67 -5.63
C PRO A 197 2.74 33.83 -5.22
N THR A 198 1.87 34.12 -6.20
CA THR A 198 0.42 33.97 -6.01
C THR A 198 0.06 32.50 -5.89
N ALA A 199 -0.49 32.15 -4.74
CA ALA A 199 -1.11 30.88 -4.45
C ALA A 199 -2.59 30.87 -4.88
N GLU A 200 -3.10 29.65 -5.04
CA GLU A 200 -4.49 29.23 -4.95
C GLU A 200 -5.43 29.50 -6.15
N GLN A 201 -5.82 28.41 -6.80
CA GLN A 201 -7.24 28.09 -6.98
C GLN A 201 -7.47 26.58 -6.88
N THR A 202 -8.05 26.22 -5.74
CA THR A 202 -8.76 24.97 -5.43
C THR A 202 -10.18 25.07 -6.01
N LEU A 203 -10.90 23.92 -6.05
CA LEU A 203 -12.28 23.66 -6.53
C LEU A 203 -12.34 23.29 -8.03
N VAL A 204 -12.84 22.13 -8.46
CA VAL A 204 -14.17 21.56 -8.16
C VAL A 204 -14.14 20.03 -8.30
N MET A 205 -14.77 19.35 -7.35
CA MET A 205 -15.18 17.94 -7.42
C MET A 205 -16.16 17.70 -8.58
N LEU A 206 -15.95 16.62 -9.35
CA LEU A 206 -16.97 15.70 -9.83
C LEU A 206 -16.33 14.33 -10.06
#